data_AF-A0AAW2EE26-F1
#
_entry.id   AF-A0AAW2EE26-F1
#
_cell.length_a   1.000
_cell.length_b   1.000
_cell.length_c   1.000
_cell.angle_alpha   90.00
_cell.angle_beta   90.00
_cell.angle_gamma   90.00
#
_symmetry.space_group_name_H-M   'P 1'
#
loop_
_entity.id
_entity.type
_entity.pdbx_description
1 polymer ?
#
loop_
_entity_poly.entity_id
_entity_poly.type
_entity_poly.pdbx_seq_one_letter_code
_entity_poly.pdbx_strand_id
1 'polypeptide(L)'
;MREKIKRGIEELKDDNRGMKKELEMTRIKNEKWRMKREIMKEKLAELEKKVDEGKRECADTKNKVEKLEKIMKEKKRQKKRNIIIKKMKSTKDWKRMKIEIKKIIKKLKIEVKVKDIKKIKEGNDEKGIILLKMGNEKEKVKIIKARKN
;
A
#
# COMPACT_ATOMS: atom_id res chain seq x y z
N MET A 1 13.42 -79.84 -46.60
CA MET A 1 14.34 -79.13 -45.67
C MET A 1 14.60 -77.67 -46.09
N ARG A 2 15.09 -77.42 -47.31
CA ARG A 2 15.37 -76.06 -47.85
C ARG A 2 14.19 -75.07 -47.76
N GLU A 3 12.97 -75.50 -48.04
CA GLU A 3 11.78 -74.63 -47.93
C GLU A 3 11.44 -74.21 -46.49
N LYS A 4 11.72 -75.06 -45.49
CA LYS A 4 11.51 -74.71 -44.08
C LYS A 4 12.50 -73.62 -43.66
N ILE A 5 13.76 -73.74 -44.13
CA ILE A 5 14.80 -72.72 -43.90
C ILE A 5 14.41 -71.39 -44.55
N LYS A 6 13.90 -71.42 -45.80
CA LYS A 6 13.48 -70.20 -46.50
C LYS A 6 12.34 -69.47 -45.77
N ARG A 7 11.33 -70.21 -45.28
CA ARG A 7 10.23 -69.65 -44.46
C ARG A 7 10.73 -69.03 -43.16
N GLY A 8 11.61 -69.72 -42.42
CA GLY A 8 12.17 -69.16 -41.18
C GLY A 8 12.98 -67.88 -41.39
N ILE A 9 13.69 -67.73 -42.52
CA ILE A 9 14.40 -66.49 -42.85
C ILE A 9 13.43 -65.34 -43.18
N GLU A 10 12.30 -65.65 -43.81
CA GLU A 10 11.29 -64.65 -44.18
C GLU A 10 10.54 -64.13 -42.94
N GLU A 11 10.14 -65.03 -42.04
CA GLU A 11 9.55 -64.69 -40.73
C GLU A 11 10.49 -63.81 -39.90
N LEU A 12 11.78 -64.18 -39.79
CA LEU A 12 12.78 -63.37 -39.10
C LEU A 12 12.98 -61.98 -39.72
N LYS A 13 12.80 -61.82 -41.03
CA LYS A 13 12.88 -60.50 -41.69
C LYS A 13 11.67 -59.64 -41.37
N ASP A 14 10.48 -60.21 -41.29
CA ASP A 14 9.26 -59.48 -40.96
C ASP A 14 9.21 -59.10 -39.48
N ASP A 15 9.65 -59.98 -38.57
CA ASP A 15 9.82 -59.65 -37.14
C ASP A 15 10.80 -58.49 -36.95
N ASN A 16 11.93 -58.50 -37.67
CA ASN A 16 12.90 -57.40 -37.65
C ASN A 16 12.32 -56.08 -38.17
N ARG A 17 11.42 -56.13 -39.16
CA ARG A 17 10.72 -54.92 -39.64
C ARG A 17 9.73 -54.40 -38.60
N GLY A 18 9.02 -55.30 -37.90
CA GLY A 18 8.11 -54.96 -36.80
C GLY A 18 8.86 -54.25 -35.67
N MET A 19 9.95 -54.84 -35.19
CA MET A 19 10.76 -54.30 -34.10
C MET A 19 11.38 -52.93 -34.44
N LYS A 20 11.82 -52.71 -35.69
CA LYS A 20 12.31 -51.39 -36.12
C LYS A 20 11.25 -50.29 -36.00
N LYS A 21 10.00 -50.57 -36.39
CA LYS A 21 8.89 -49.61 -36.28
C LYS A 21 8.56 -49.29 -34.82
N GLU A 22 8.58 -50.28 -33.94
CA GLU A 22 8.32 -50.09 -32.52
C GLU A 22 9.40 -49.23 -31.83
N LEU A 23 10.67 -49.46 -32.18
CA LEU A 23 11.79 -48.66 -31.68
C LEU A 23 11.69 -47.20 -32.16
N GLU A 24 11.33 -46.98 -33.42
CA GLU A 24 11.12 -45.63 -33.96
C GLU A 24 9.95 -44.92 -33.27
N MET A 25 8.83 -45.61 -33.07
CA MET A 25 7.69 -45.07 -32.31
C MET A 25 8.06 -44.72 -30.86
N THR A 26 8.88 -45.55 -30.21
CA THR A 26 9.37 -45.31 -28.85
C THR A 26 10.28 -44.08 -28.81
N ARG A 27 11.17 -43.93 -29.79
CA ARG A 27 12.04 -42.74 -29.93
C ARG A 27 11.21 -41.46 -30.07
N ILE A 28 10.21 -41.44 -30.95
CA ILE A 28 9.31 -40.30 -31.15
C ILE A 28 8.56 -39.94 -29.86
N LYS A 29 8.04 -40.94 -29.14
CA LYS A 29 7.35 -40.71 -27.86
C LYS A 29 8.27 -40.08 -26.81
N ASN A 30 9.51 -40.56 -26.70
CA ASN A 30 10.50 -40.03 -25.76
C ASN A 30 10.88 -38.59 -26.11
N GLU A 31 11.04 -38.28 -27.39
CA GLU A 31 11.34 -36.93 -27.86
C GLU A 31 10.20 -35.95 -27.55
N LYS A 32 8.94 -36.34 -27.83
CA LYS A 32 7.76 -35.56 -27.42
C LYS A 32 7.71 -35.33 -25.91
N TRP A 33 8.11 -36.32 -25.11
CA TRP A 33 8.15 -36.18 -23.66
C TRP A 33 9.24 -35.21 -23.20
N ARG A 34 10.43 -35.23 -23.82
CA ARG A 34 11.51 -34.27 -23.55
C ARG A 34 11.09 -32.84 -23.86
N MET A 35 10.51 -32.61 -25.04
CA MET A 35 10.00 -31.28 -25.42
C MET A 35 8.96 -30.76 -24.42
N LYS A 36 8.00 -31.60 -24.01
CA LYS A 36 7.00 -31.21 -22.98
C LYS A 36 7.67 -30.85 -21.65
N ARG A 37 8.73 -31.56 -21.27
CA ARG A 37 9.45 -31.32 -20.02
C ARG A 37 10.21 -30.00 -20.05
N GLU A 38 10.82 -29.65 -21.17
CA GLU A 38 11.51 -28.37 -21.34
C GLU A 38 10.53 -27.20 -21.27
N ILE A 39 9.40 -27.30 -21.98
CA ILE A 39 8.33 -26.29 -21.91
C ILE A 39 7.81 -26.11 -20.47
N MET A 40 7.65 -27.19 -19.71
CA MET A 40 7.23 -27.09 -18.31
C MET A 40 8.29 -26.43 -17.43
N LYS A 41 9.58 -26.72 -17.64
CA LYS A 41 10.68 -26.09 -16.90
C LYS A 41 10.72 -24.58 -17.15
N GLU A 42 10.57 -24.16 -18.40
CA GLU A 42 10.55 -22.73 -18.77
C GLU A 42 9.36 -21.99 -18.12
N LYS A 43 8.15 -22.57 -18.18
CA LYS A 43 6.96 -21.99 -17.54
C LYS A 43 7.11 -21.89 -16.02
N LEU A 44 7.74 -22.87 -15.39
CA LEU A 44 7.97 -22.86 -13.95
C LEU A 44 8.91 -21.73 -13.54
N ALA A 45 10.01 -21.53 -14.29
CA ALA A 45 10.94 -20.44 -14.06
C ALA A 45 10.30 -19.05 -14.27
N GLU A 46 9.43 -18.91 -15.28
CA GLU A 46 8.68 -17.66 -15.49
C GLU A 46 7.72 -17.35 -14.34
N LEU A 47 7.01 -18.37 -13.82
CA LEU A 47 6.11 -18.21 -12.68
C LEU A 47 6.86 -17.88 -11.40
N GLU A 48 8.01 -18.51 -11.15
CA GLU A 48 8.87 -18.18 -10.00
C GLU A 48 9.33 -16.72 -10.04
N LYS A 49 9.75 -16.24 -11.22
CA LYS A 49 10.13 -14.83 -11.40
C LYS A 49 8.98 -13.87 -11.10
N LYS A 50 7.76 -14.18 -11.58
CA LYS A 50 6.56 -13.37 -11.31
C LYS A 50 6.21 -13.35 -9.82
N VAL A 51 6.36 -14.47 -9.12
CA VAL A 51 6.15 -14.55 -7.67
C VAL A 51 7.14 -13.65 -6.93
N ASP A 52 8.41 -13.65 -7.33
CA ASP A 52 9.44 -12.83 -6.68
C ASP A 52 9.32 -11.34 -6.99
N GLU A 53 8.85 -10.97 -8.18
CA GLU A 53 8.43 -9.60 -8.51
C GLU A 53 7.25 -9.17 -7.62
N GLY A 54 6.20 -9.99 -7.52
CA GLY A 54 5.05 -9.70 -6.66
C GLY A 54 5.41 -9.53 -5.18
N LYS A 55 6.31 -10.37 -4.64
CA LYS A 55 6.80 -10.23 -3.25
C LYS A 55 7.51 -8.90 -3.02
N ARG A 56 8.32 -8.44 -3.99
CA ARG A 56 9.03 -7.15 -3.90
C ARG A 56 8.05 -5.98 -3.92
N GLU A 57 7.09 -5.98 -4.82
CA GLU A 57 6.05 -4.94 -4.88
C GLU A 57 5.21 -4.88 -3.60
N CYS A 58 4.86 -6.04 -3.02
CA CYS A 58 4.16 -6.10 -1.73
C CYS A 58 5.00 -5.50 -0.60
N ALA A 59 6.31 -5.78 -0.54
CA ALA A 59 7.19 -5.22 0.47
C ALA A 59 7.30 -3.69 0.36
N ASP A 60 7.45 -3.16 -0.85
CA ASP A 60 7.48 -1.71 -1.10
C ASP A 60 6.17 -1.04 -0.72
N THR A 61 5.04 -1.67 -1.06
CA THR A 61 3.71 -1.18 -0.72
C THR A 61 3.50 -1.16 0.79
N LYS A 62 3.90 -2.23 1.50
CA LYS A 62 3.84 -2.30 2.96
C LYS A 62 4.66 -1.18 3.60
N ASN A 63 5.88 -0.95 3.12
CA ASN A 63 6.74 0.14 3.60
C ASN A 63 6.11 1.53 3.38
N LYS A 64 5.46 1.76 2.24
CA LYS A 64 4.72 3.00 1.97
C LYS A 64 3.55 3.18 2.92
N VAL A 65 2.77 2.12 3.16
CA VAL A 65 1.64 2.15 4.11
C VAL A 65 2.12 2.48 5.52
N GLU A 66 3.17 1.82 6.02
CA GLU A 66 3.70 2.10 7.36
C GLU A 66 4.19 3.55 7.51
N LYS A 67 4.83 4.12 6.49
CA LYS A 67 5.22 5.54 6.46
C LYS A 67 4.00 6.46 6.55
N LEU A 68 2.95 6.18 5.76
CA LEU A 68 1.71 6.96 5.78
C LEU A 68 1.00 6.86 7.14
N GLU A 69 0.96 5.69 7.76
CA GLU A 69 0.38 5.52 9.09
C GLU A 69 1.12 6.32 10.16
N LYS A 70 2.46 6.34 10.11
CA LYS A 70 3.28 7.17 11.00
C LYS A 70 2.95 8.66 10.81
N ILE A 71 2.90 9.14 9.56
CA ILE A 71 2.53 10.52 9.24
C ILE A 71 1.11 10.85 9.75
N MET A 72 0.14 9.94 9.60
CA MET A 72 -1.21 10.14 10.10
C MET A 72 -1.26 10.24 11.62
N LYS A 73 -0.55 9.34 12.34
CA LYS A 73 -0.44 9.38 13.80
C LYS A 73 0.16 10.71 14.27
N GLU A 74 1.19 11.19 13.58
CA GLU A 74 1.81 12.48 13.88
C GLU A 74 0.87 13.66 13.60
N LYS A 75 0.17 13.69 12.47
CA LYS A 75 -0.87 14.69 12.17
C LYS A 75 -1.99 14.69 13.22
N LYS A 76 -2.42 13.51 13.71
CA LYS A 76 -3.39 13.42 14.81
C LYS A 76 -2.85 14.05 16.10
N ARG A 77 -1.58 13.81 16.46
CA ARG A 77 -0.91 14.46 17.61
C ARG A 77 -0.81 15.97 17.44
N GLN A 78 -0.56 16.47 16.23
CA GLN A 78 -0.58 17.91 15.96
C GLN A 78 -1.98 18.49 16.17
N LYS A 79 -3.04 17.83 15.67
CA LYS A 79 -4.43 18.27 15.88
C LYS A 79 -4.83 18.33 17.35
N LYS A 80 -4.26 17.47 18.21
CA LYS A 80 -4.54 17.51 19.67
C LYS A 80 -4.21 18.86 20.29
N ARG A 81 -3.21 19.59 19.79
CA ARG A 81 -2.82 20.94 20.28
C ARG A 81 -3.69 22.07 19.77
N ASN A 82 -4.62 21.79 18.84
CA ASN A 82 -5.43 22.83 18.22
C ASN A 82 -6.74 23.04 18.98
N ILE A 83 -7.14 24.30 19.13
CA ILE A 83 -8.45 24.76 19.60
C ILE A 83 -9.19 25.38 18.43
N ILE A 84 -10.49 25.09 18.32
CA ILE A 84 -11.36 25.73 17.34
C ILE A 84 -12.27 26.69 18.08
N ILE A 85 -12.20 27.97 17.74
CA ILE A 85 -13.18 28.97 18.16
C ILE A 85 -14.22 29.09 17.06
N LYS A 86 -15.46 28.73 17.38
CA LYS A 86 -16.63 28.90 16.50
C LYS A 86 -17.33 30.21 16.84
N LYS A 87 -18.04 30.78 15.85
CA LYS A 87 -18.90 31.96 16.01
C LYS A 87 -18.19 33.23 16.49
N MET A 88 -16.92 33.42 16.12
CA MET A 88 -16.22 34.68 16.40
C MET A 88 -16.72 35.76 15.43
N LYS A 89 -16.99 36.98 15.91
CA LYS A 89 -17.37 38.09 15.03
C LYS A 89 -16.27 38.28 13.97
N SER A 90 -16.66 38.15 12.71
CA SER A 90 -15.78 38.27 11.56
C SER A 90 -15.46 39.75 11.39
N THR A 91 -14.23 40.13 11.71
CA THR A 91 -13.70 41.41 11.31
C THR A 91 -12.87 41.22 10.04
N LYS A 92 -13.02 42.13 9.06
CA LYS A 92 -12.16 42.16 7.86
C LYS A 92 -10.68 42.34 8.22
N ASP A 93 -10.41 42.96 9.38
CA ASP A 93 -9.05 43.18 9.88
C ASP A 93 -8.54 42.03 10.77
N TRP A 94 -7.60 41.26 10.22
CA TRP A 94 -6.93 40.15 10.88
C TRP A 94 -6.11 40.57 12.12
N LYS A 95 -5.55 41.80 12.14
CA LYS A 95 -4.80 42.30 13.29
C LYS A 95 -5.72 42.51 14.48
N ARG A 96 -6.91 43.09 14.26
CA ARG A 96 -7.95 43.21 15.29
C ARG A 96 -8.41 41.86 15.83
N MET A 97 -8.61 40.86 14.97
CA MET A 97 -8.97 39.50 15.42
C MET A 97 -7.91 38.89 16.37
N LYS A 98 -6.61 39.03 16.05
CA LYS A 98 -5.54 38.54 16.94
C LYS A 98 -5.58 39.23 18.30
N ILE A 99 -5.87 40.53 18.34
CA ILE A 99 -5.98 41.30 19.58
C ILE A 99 -7.18 40.82 20.41
N GLU A 100 -8.33 40.58 19.80
CA GLU A 100 -9.51 40.05 20.50
C GLU A 100 -9.25 38.66 21.11
N ILE A 101 -8.58 37.77 20.37
CA ILE A 101 -8.20 36.45 20.91
C ILE A 101 -7.26 36.60 22.11
N LYS A 102 -6.27 37.49 22.02
CA LYS A 102 -5.37 37.79 23.15
C LYS A 102 -6.15 38.35 24.35
N LYS A 103 -7.16 39.19 24.13
CA LYS A 103 -8.04 39.70 25.20
C LYS A 103 -8.84 38.56 25.86
N ILE A 104 -9.40 37.64 25.10
CA ILE A 104 -10.13 36.47 25.64
C ILE A 104 -9.20 35.63 26.52
N ILE A 105 -7.98 35.35 26.05
CA ILE A 105 -6.99 34.59 26.81
C ILE A 105 -6.60 35.32 28.10
N LYS A 106 -6.36 36.65 28.02
CA LYS A 106 -6.00 37.48 29.19
C LYS A 106 -7.11 37.50 30.24
N LYS A 107 -8.38 37.52 29.83
CA LYS A 107 -9.55 37.44 30.74
C LYS A 107 -9.59 36.15 31.55
N LEU A 108 -9.12 35.04 30.98
CA LEU A 108 -9.07 33.76 31.68
C LEU A 108 -7.96 33.69 32.76
N LYS A 109 -7.11 34.73 32.90
CA LYS A 109 -5.97 34.79 33.84
C LYS A 109 -5.01 33.58 33.73
N ILE A 110 -4.87 33.00 32.54
CA ILE A 110 -3.99 31.85 32.29
C ILE A 110 -2.78 32.27 31.48
N GLU A 111 -1.60 31.80 31.86
CA GLU A 111 -0.40 31.87 31.04
C GLU A 111 -0.39 30.71 30.02
N VAL A 112 -0.53 31.05 28.73
CA VAL A 112 -0.52 30.09 27.62
C VAL A 112 0.25 30.64 26.42
N LYS A 113 1.07 29.80 25.78
CA LYS A 113 1.78 30.14 24.54
C LYS A 113 0.96 29.70 23.33
N VAL A 114 0.50 30.66 22.54
CA VAL A 114 -0.14 30.42 21.24
C VAL A 114 0.94 30.46 20.16
N LYS A 115 1.10 29.37 19.41
CA LYS A 115 2.08 29.28 18.32
C LYS A 115 1.60 29.95 17.04
N ASP A 116 0.34 29.71 16.68
CA ASP A 116 -0.20 30.13 15.39
C ASP A 116 -1.71 30.31 15.49
N ILE A 117 -2.24 31.27 14.74
CA ILE A 117 -3.67 31.56 14.64
C ILE A 117 -4.00 31.54 13.16
N LYS A 118 -4.97 30.72 12.74
CA LYS A 118 -5.41 30.63 11.35
C LYS A 118 -6.92 30.79 11.23
N LYS A 119 -7.38 31.55 10.24
CA LYS A 119 -8.78 31.59 9.83
C LYS A 119 -9.07 30.32 9.03
N ILE A 120 -10.10 29.54 9.40
CA ILE A 120 -10.46 28.29 8.71
C ILE A 120 -11.59 28.53 7.72
N LYS A 121 -12.60 29.30 8.10
CA LYS A 121 -13.79 29.54 7.28
C LYS A 121 -14.40 30.89 7.63
N GLU A 122 -14.76 31.68 6.63
CA GLU A 122 -15.70 32.78 6.76
C GLU A 122 -17.11 32.20 6.61
N GLY A 123 -17.96 32.37 7.63
CA GLY A 123 -19.39 32.10 7.50
C GLY A 123 -20.06 33.32 6.88
N ASN A 124 -21.12 33.08 6.11
CA ASN A 124 -21.90 34.13 5.46
C ASN A 124 -22.61 35.07 6.47
N ASP A 125 -22.74 34.68 7.75
CA ASP A 125 -23.47 35.42 8.79
C ASP A 125 -22.55 36.25 9.72
N GLU A 126 -21.52 36.91 9.18
CA GLU A 126 -20.53 37.68 9.96
C GLU A 126 -19.80 36.89 11.06
N LYS A 127 -19.82 35.56 11.01
CA LYS A 127 -19.23 34.67 12.03
C LYS A 127 -18.18 33.77 11.42
N GLY A 128 -16.93 33.92 11.86
CA GLY A 128 -15.78 33.13 11.42
C GLY A 128 -15.47 31.93 12.31
N ILE A 129 -14.80 30.93 11.72
CA ILE A 129 -14.16 29.83 12.44
C ILE A 129 -12.65 30.07 12.46
N ILE A 130 -12.05 30.06 13.66
CA ILE A 130 -10.62 30.29 13.86
C ILE A 130 -9.98 29.05 14.49
N LEU A 131 -8.85 28.63 13.93
CA LEU A 131 -7.94 27.66 14.50
C LEU A 131 -6.88 28.36 15.35
N LEU A 132 -6.79 28.00 16.60
CA LEU A 132 -5.69 28.34 17.49
C LEU A 132 -4.79 27.13 17.65
N LYS A 133 -3.54 27.24 17.23
CA LYS A 133 -2.51 26.22 17.51
C LYS A 133 -1.79 26.59 18.79
N MET A 134 -1.95 25.78 19.82
CA MET A 134 -1.23 25.96 21.09
C MET A 134 0.20 25.42 20.98
N GLY A 135 1.09 25.86 21.88
CA GLY A 135 2.43 25.32 22.01
C GLY A 135 2.40 23.82 22.33
N ASN A 136 1.60 23.46 23.34
CA ASN A 136 1.46 22.11 23.90
C ASN A 136 0.00 21.71 24.19
N GLU A 137 -0.27 20.41 24.32
CA GLU A 137 -1.63 19.88 24.61
C GLU A 137 -2.12 20.31 26.00
N LYS A 138 -1.21 20.38 26.99
CA LYS A 138 -1.53 20.88 28.34
C LYS A 138 -2.12 22.29 28.32
N GLU A 139 -1.62 23.18 27.46
CA GLU A 139 -2.13 24.55 27.34
C GLU A 139 -3.54 24.58 26.77
N LYS A 140 -3.84 23.70 25.80
CA LYS A 140 -5.21 23.54 25.31
C LYS A 140 -6.15 23.10 26.43
N VAL A 141 -5.75 22.11 27.22
CA VAL A 141 -6.57 21.61 28.33
C VAL A 141 -6.81 22.70 29.36
N LYS A 142 -5.80 23.54 29.68
CA LYS A 142 -5.96 24.69 30.57
C LYS A 142 -7.05 25.65 30.08
N ILE A 143 -7.02 26.05 28.80
CA ILE A 143 -8.03 26.95 28.20
C ILE A 143 -9.42 26.32 28.24
N ILE A 144 -9.55 25.03 27.91
CA ILE A 144 -10.85 24.35 27.91
C ILE A 144 -11.41 24.24 29.34
N LYS A 145 -10.57 23.92 30.33
CA LYS A 145 -10.97 23.83 31.73
C LYS A 145 -11.42 25.19 32.27
N ALA A 146 -10.65 26.24 32.03
CA ALA A 146 -10.97 27.59 32.49
C ALA A 146 -12.22 28.20 31.83
N ARG A 147 -12.72 27.61 30.74
CA ARG A 147 -13.99 28.01 30.12
C ARG A 147 -15.21 27.33 30.76
N LYS A 148 -15.02 26.18 31.43
CA LYS A 148 -16.12 25.46 32.11
C LYS A 148 -16.39 26.02 33.51
N ASN A 149 -15.40 26.70 34.11
CA ASN A 149 -15.53 27.49 35.32
C ASN A 149 -15.90 28.92 34.97
#